data_AF-A0A1M5B1A9-F1
#
_entry.id   AF-A0A1M5B1A9-F1
#
_cell.length_a   1.000
_cell.length_b   1.000
_cell.length_c   1.000
_cell.angle_alpha   90.00
_cell.angle_beta   90.00
_cell.angle_gamma   90.00
#
_symmetry.space_group_name_H-M   'P 1'
#
loop_
_entity.id
_entity.type
_entity.pdbx_description
1 polymer ?
#
loop_
_entity_poly.entity_id
_entity_poly.type
_entity_poly.pdbx_seq_one_letter_code
_entity_poly.pdbx_strand_id
1 'polypeptide(L)'
;MFGRLSACLWLLLLAGCSTQPQSQPQLRPLAPLLDGEPRQLTQHIVVQYRGEQRDLIGASLLAPEQLQVSLLTPQGVSLLDIHYDGREVTAQQHLGRSRQIPPRALLADMQLVYWPLEMLQRSLPAPWQLRESRAENTRLRQLFLRGTLYTEVRYSTVDIWRADVQLEQKVLDYGLSIRNL
;
A
#
# COMPACT_ATOMS: atom_id res chain seq x y z
N MET A 1 -69.58 -1.55 25.41
CA MET A 1 -68.20 -1.05 25.67
C MET A 1 -67.35 -2.24 26.06
N PHE A 2 -66.08 -2.28 25.63
CA PHE A 2 -65.14 -3.43 25.68
C PHE A 2 -65.42 -4.55 24.66
N GLY A 3 -64.53 -4.97 23.77
CA GLY A 3 -63.14 -4.59 23.52
C GLY A 3 -62.85 -4.68 22.02
N ARG A 4 -62.63 -3.51 21.41
CA ARG A 4 -61.95 -3.36 20.11
C ARG A 4 -60.50 -3.05 20.45
N LEU A 5 -59.59 -4.03 20.55
CA LEU A 5 -58.16 -3.76 20.75
C LEU A 5 -57.26 -5.02 20.59
N SER A 6 -57.57 -5.91 19.64
CA SER A 6 -56.75 -7.14 19.44
C SER A 6 -56.32 -7.40 17.99
N ALA A 7 -56.11 -6.34 17.20
CA ALA A 7 -55.71 -6.51 15.80
C ALA A 7 -54.61 -5.52 15.33
N CYS A 8 -53.73 -5.05 16.22
CA CYS A 8 -52.57 -4.23 15.80
C CYS A 8 -51.20 -4.83 16.16
N LEU A 9 -51.14 -6.02 16.78
CA LEU A 9 -49.88 -6.55 17.32
C LEU A 9 -49.19 -7.58 16.40
N TRP A 10 -49.27 -7.40 15.07
CA TRP A 10 -48.71 -8.33 14.08
C TRP A 10 -48.00 -7.64 12.90
N LEU A 11 -47.43 -6.45 13.13
CA LEU A 11 -46.74 -5.66 12.09
C LEU A 11 -45.29 -5.26 12.43
N LEU A 12 -44.69 -5.81 13.48
CA LEU A 12 -43.33 -5.42 13.94
C LEU A 12 -42.21 -6.40 13.55
N LEU A 13 -42.41 -7.27 12.55
CA LEU A 13 -41.42 -8.27 12.13
C LEU A 13 -40.59 -7.89 10.88
N LEU A 14 -40.56 -6.62 10.47
CA LEU A 14 -39.72 -6.19 9.35
C LEU A 14 -38.87 -4.97 9.72
N ALA A 15 -37.59 -5.20 10.00
CA ALA A 15 -36.44 -4.41 9.51
C ALA A 15 -35.17 -4.71 10.34
N GLY A 16 -34.69 -5.95 10.29
CA GLY A 16 -33.32 -6.27 10.68
C GLY A 16 -32.43 -6.30 9.44
N CYS A 17 -32.17 -5.15 8.81
CA CYS A 17 -31.09 -5.08 7.83
C CYS A 17 -29.78 -5.27 8.58
N SER A 18 -29.24 -6.50 8.53
CA SER A 18 -27.87 -6.82 8.94
C SER A 18 -26.91 -6.12 7.97
N THR A 19 -26.68 -4.83 8.19
CA THR A 19 -25.64 -4.07 7.52
C THR A 19 -24.31 -4.55 8.10
N GLN A 20 -23.75 -5.60 7.51
CA GLN A 20 -22.45 -6.12 7.92
C GLN A 20 -21.40 -5.02 7.68
N PRO A 21 -20.76 -4.46 8.73
CA PRO A 21 -19.79 -3.40 8.55
C PRO A 21 -18.61 -3.96 7.75
N GLN A 22 -18.48 -3.52 6.50
CA GLN A 22 -17.34 -3.84 5.66
C GLN A 22 -16.10 -3.27 6.36
N SER A 23 -15.34 -4.14 7.02
CA SER A 23 -14.15 -3.76 7.77
C SER A 23 -13.15 -3.16 6.78
N GLN A 24 -12.77 -1.90 6.97
CA GLN A 24 -11.77 -1.27 6.13
C GLN A 24 -10.44 -2.04 6.23
N PRO A 25 -9.70 -2.22 5.12
CA PRO A 25 -8.39 -2.87 5.14
C PRO A 25 -7.46 -2.23 6.16
N GLN A 26 -6.85 -3.04 7.04
CA GLN A 26 -5.88 -2.54 8.00
C GLN A 26 -4.58 -2.18 7.28
N LEU A 27 -4.31 -0.88 7.13
CA LEU A 27 -3.05 -0.40 6.58
C LEU A 27 -1.89 -0.70 7.53
N ARG A 28 -0.75 -1.10 6.96
CA ARG A 28 0.49 -1.29 7.73
C ARG A 28 1.08 0.06 8.16
N PRO A 29 1.77 0.12 9.32
CA PRO A 29 2.48 1.32 9.73
C PRO A 29 3.63 1.65 8.76
N LEU A 30 3.99 2.92 8.71
CA LEU A 30 5.21 3.37 8.04
C LEU A 30 6.40 3.17 8.99
N ALA A 31 7.53 2.79 8.42
CA ALA A 31 8.81 2.80 9.12
C ALA A 31 9.35 4.23 9.24
N PRO A 32 10.26 4.50 10.21
CA PRO A 32 11.03 5.74 10.25
C PRO A 32 11.77 6.01 8.93
N LEU A 33 12.18 7.26 8.71
CA LEU A 33 13.01 7.62 7.56
C LEU A 33 14.39 6.95 7.63
N LEU A 34 15.04 6.76 6.47
CA LEU A 34 16.39 6.18 6.42
C LEU A 34 17.40 7.20 6.93
N ASP A 35 18.28 6.76 7.83
CA ASP A 35 19.52 7.48 8.08
C ASP A 35 20.48 7.28 6.90
N GLY A 36 21.27 8.31 6.56
CA GLY A 36 22.34 8.23 5.56
C GLY A 36 22.17 9.18 4.37
N GLU A 37 22.91 8.89 3.30
CA GLU A 37 22.94 9.75 2.11
C GLU A 37 21.59 9.74 1.37
N PRO A 38 21.05 10.91 1.01
CA PRO A 38 19.86 11.01 0.18
C PRO A 38 20.03 10.26 -1.14
N ARG A 39 18.97 9.57 -1.56
CA ARG A 39 18.92 8.89 -2.85
C ARG A 39 17.74 9.38 -3.65
N GLN A 40 18.02 9.85 -4.85
CA GLN A 40 17.00 10.14 -5.85
C GLN A 40 16.90 8.99 -6.85
N LEU A 41 15.69 8.55 -7.14
CA LEU A 41 15.40 7.48 -8.08
C LEU A 41 14.40 7.97 -9.12
N THR A 42 14.67 7.62 -10.37
CA THR A 42 13.66 7.62 -11.44
C THR A 42 13.30 6.17 -11.71
N GLN A 43 12.00 5.86 -11.75
CA GLN A 43 11.52 4.50 -11.95
C GLN A 43 10.51 4.45 -13.09
N HIS A 44 10.52 3.36 -13.86
CA HIS A 44 9.35 2.93 -14.61
C HIS A 44 8.48 2.08 -13.68
N ILE A 45 7.22 2.47 -13.52
CA ILE A 45 6.27 1.79 -12.64
C ILE A 45 5.05 1.37 -13.45
N VAL A 46 4.78 0.07 -13.47
CA VAL A 46 3.52 -0.48 -13.99
C VAL A 46 2.61 -0.78 -12.81
N VAL A 47 1.46 -0.13 -12.76
CA VAL A 47 0.43 -0.36 -11.74
C VAL A 47 -0.68 -1.21 -12.33
N GLN A 48 -1.00 -2.32 -11.67
CA GLN A 48 -2.17 -3.14 -11.98
C GLN A 48 -3.18 -2.98 -10.85
N TYR A 49 -4.36 -2.45 -11.13
CA TYR A 49 -5.39 -2.24 -10.11
C TYR A 49 -6.78 -2.45 -10.72
N ARG A 50 -7.56 -3.37 -10.14
CA ARG A 50 -8.95 -3.67 -10.58
C ARG A 50 -9.08 -3.96 -12.09
N GLY A 51 -8.12 -4.68 -12.65
CA GLY A 51 -8.09 -5.04 -14.08
C GLY A 51 -7.61 -3.93 -15.01
N GLU A 52 -7.32 -2.73 -14.50
CA GLU A 52 -6.64 -1.68 -15.28
C GLU A 52 -5.13 -1.78 -15.06
N GLN A 53 -4.37 -1.66 -16.16
CA GLN A 53 -2.94 -1.47 -16.12
C GLN A 53 -2.60 -0.04 -16.50
N ARG A 54 -1.67 0.58 -15.77
CA ARG A 54 -1.17 1.94 -16.04
C ARG A 54 0.36 1.98 -15.98
N ASP A 55 0.96 2.45 -17.05
CA ASP A 55 2.38 2.77 -17.13
C ASP A 55 2.64 4.19 -16.62
N LEU A 56 3.57 4.31 -15.67
CA LEU A 56 3.90 5.55 -14.98
C LEU A 56 5.41 5.74 -14.89
N ILE A 57 5.82 6.98 -14.68
CA ILE A 57 7.16 7.33 -14.23
C ILE A 57 7.08 7.71 -12.75
N GLY A 58 7.86 7.03 -11.92
CA GLY A 58 8.09 7.39 -10.52
C GLY A 58 9.31 8.30 -10.39
N ALA A 59 9.19 9.37 -9.62
CA ALA A 59 10.32 10.13 -9.12
C ALA A 59 10.30 10.06 -7.60
N SER A 60 11.29 9.41 -7.00
CA SER A 60 11.37 9.18 -5.56
C SER A 60 12.60 9.85 -4.95
N LEU A 61 12.44 10.50 -3.80
CA LEU A 61 13.54 10.95 -2.94
C LEU A 61 13.46 10.18 -1.62
N LEU A 62 14.50 9.43 -1.30
CA LEU A 62 14.66 8.72 -0.05
C LEU A 62 15.76 9.43 0.75
N ALA A 63 15.38 10.23 1.75
CA ALA A 63 16.29 11.06 2.53
C ALA A 63 16.00 10.96 4.05
N PRO A 64 16.96 11.35 4.91
CA PRO A 64 16.76 11.34 6.38
C PRO A 64 15.64 12.25 6.88
N GLU A 65 15.41 13.36 6.19
CA GLU A 65 14.37 14.33 6.55
C GLU A 65 13.03 14.09 5.85
N GLN A 66 13.02 13.32 4.75
CA GLN A 66 11.80 13.06 3.98
C GLN A 66 11.86 11.84 3.07
N LEU A 67 10.69 11.25 2.86
CA LEU A 67 10.40 10.35 1.74
C LEU A 67 9.38 11.03 0.83
N GLN A 68 9.77 11.26 -0.42
CA GLN A 68 8.88 11.79 -1.45
C GLN A 68 8.71 10.78 -2.58
N VAL A 69 7.49 10.68 -3.11
CA VAL A 69 7.16 9.86 -4.28
C VAL A 69 6.19 10.66 -5.15
N SER A 70 6.62 10.98 -6.36
CA SER A 70 5.80 11.57 -7.41
C SER A 70 5.51 10.52 -8.48
N LEU A 71 4.23 10.37 -8.83
CA LEU A 71 3.78 9.51 -9.92
C LEU A 71 3.32 10.37 -11.08
N LEU A 72 3.97 10.17 -12.23
CA LEU A 72 3.77 10.93 -13.44
C LEU A 72 3.26 10.01 -14.56
N THR A 73 2.53 10.57 -15.52
CA THR A 73 2.33 9.88 -16.81
C THR A 73 3.67 9.74 -17.54
N PRO A 74 3.78 8.85 -18.55
CA PRO A 74 4.97 8.76 -19.39
C PRO A 74 5.32 10.07 -20.12
N GLN A 75 4.36 10.99 -20.26
CA GLN A 75 4.56 12.32 -20.84
C GLN A 75 5.02 13.37 -19.80
N GLY A 76 5.21 12.98 -18.54
CA GLY A 76 5.70 13.86 -17.47
C GLY A 76 4.61 14.65 -16.72
N VAL A 77 3.33 14.33 -16.92
CA VAL A 77 2.23 15.02 -16.22
C VAL A 77 2.08 14.43 -14.81
N SER A 78 2.12 15.27 -13.76
CA SER A 78 1.92 14.81 -12.38
C SER A 78 0.49 14.33 -12.15
N LEU A 79 0.38 13.14 -11.56
CA LEU A 79 -0.90 12.53 -11.16
C LEU A 79 -1.06 12.59 -9.64
N LEU A 80 0.02 12.28 -8.91
CA LEU A 80 0.03 12.17 -7.47
C LEU A 80 1.42 12.51 -6.94
N ASP A 81 1.47 13.40 -5.95
CA ASP A 81 2.66 13.66 -5.16
C ASP A 81 2.39 13.24 -3.72
N ILE A 82 3.29 12.45 -3.13
CA ILE A 82 3.19 11.97 -1.76
C ILE A 82 4.46 12.36 -1.02
N HIS A 83 4.29 12.93 0.17
CA HIS A 83 5.38 13.32 1.05
C HIS A 83 5.18 12.74 2.44
N TYR A 84 6.27 12.25 3.03
CA TYR A 84 6.32 11.76 4.40
C TYR A 84 7.57 12.31 5.10
N ASP A 85 7.35 13.04 6.19
CA ASP A 85 8.41 13.71 6.98
C ASP A 85 8.86 12.89 8.21
N GLY A 86 8.48 11.61 8.26
CA GLY A 86 8.68 10.76 9.44
C GLY A 86 7.52 10.77 10.43
N ARG A 87 6.57 11.70 10.33
CA ARG A 87 5.40 11.82 11.21
C ARG A 87 4.09 11.79 10.43
N GLU A 88 3.95 12.69 9.47
CA GLU A 88 2.72 12.91 8.73
C GLU A 88 2.90 12.57 7.25
N VAL A 89 1.81 12.07 6.64
CA VAL A 89 1.76 11.83 5.21
C VAL A 89 0.86 12.89 4.60
N THR A 90 1.41 13.68 3.70
CA THR A 90 0.64 14.59 2.85
C THR A 90 0.61 14.05 1.43
N ALA A 91 -0.52 14.23 0.75
CA ALA A 91 -0.71 13.76 -0.61
C ALA A 91 -1.47 14.80 -1.42
N GLN A 92 -0.97 15.12 -2.61
CA GLN A 92 -1.60 16.02 -3.56
C GLN A 92 -1.97 15.23 -4.82
N GLN A 93 -3.27 15.09 -5.05
CA GLN A 93 -3.80 14.47 -6.26
C GLN A 93 -4.11 15.55 -7.28
N HIS A 94 -3.43 15.50 -8.43
CA HIS A 94 -3.60 16.51 -9.48
C HIS A 94 -4.65 16.09 -10.50
N LEU A 95 -4.74 14.80 -10.82
CA LEU A 95 -5.65 14.28 -11.87
C LEU A 95 -6.35 12.98 -11.46
N GLY A 96 -7.67 12.92 -11.73
CA GLY A 96 -8.53 11.76 -11.47
C GLY A 96 -8.94 11.58 -10.00
N ARG A 97 -10.18 11.18 -9.72
CA ARG A 97 -10.71 11.02 -8.34
C ARG A 97 -11.22 9.63 -7.95
N SER A 98 -11.54 8.76 -8.90
CA SER A 98 -12.59 7.76 -8.63
C SER A 98 -12.13 6.48 -7.92
N ARG A 99 -10.90 5.98 -8.13
CA ARG A 99 -10.46 4.70 -7.55
C ARG A 99 -8.94 4.69 -7.44
N GLN A 100 -8.41 5.05 -6.27
CA GLN A 100 -6.97 5.13 -6.09
C GLN A 100 -6.49 4.24 -4.96
N ILE A 101 -5.29 3.70 -5.14
CA ILE A 101 -4.53 3.07 -4.08
C ILE A 101 -4.25 4.16 -3.02
N PRO A 102 -4.46 3.89 -1.72
CA PRO A 102 -4.18 4.87 -0.67
C PRO A 102 -2.73 5.37 -0.75
N PRO A 103 -2.46 6.69 -0.75
CA PRO A 103 -1.09 7.22 -0.84
C PRO A 103 -0.16 6.67 0.26
N ARG A 104 -0.68 6.53 1.48
CA ARG A 104 0.04 5.90 2.60
C ARG A 104 0.42 4.44 2.31
N ALA A 105 -0.41 3.68 1.58
CA ALA A 105 -0.09 2.31 1.20
C ALA A 105 1.05 2.26 0.17
N LEU A 106 1.05 3.17 -0.82
CA LEU A 106 2.14 3.31 -1.79
C LEU A 106 3.47 3.66 -1.12
N LEU A 107 3.48 4.60 -0.16
CA LEU A 107 4.69 4.89 0.62
C LEU A 107 5.17 3.69 1.40
N ALA A 108 4.24 2.97 2.04
CA ALA A 108 4.58 1.76 2.76
C ALA A 108 5.17 0.69 1.83
N ASP A 109 4.71 0.60 0.58
CA ASP A 109 5.27 -0.26 -0.47
C ASP A 109 6.68 0.15 -0.86
N MET A 110 6.95 1.45 -1.06
CA MET A 110 8.31 1.92 -1.33
C MET A 110 9.24 1.60 -0.15
N GLN A 111 8.79 1.78 1.09
CA GLN A 111 9.56 1.34 2.27
C GLN A 111 9.78 -0.18 2.27
N LEU A 112 8.75 -0.99 1.99
CA LEU A 112 8.89 -2.45 1.93
C LEU A 112 9.85 -2.89 0.82
N VAL A 113 9.96 -2.13 -0.27
CA VAL A 113 10.91 -2.39 -1.36
C VAL A 113 12.34 -2.00 -0.95
N TYR A 114 12.53 -0.79 -0.42
CA TYR A 114 13.85 -0.17 -0.30
C TYR A 114 14.46 -0.19 1.11
N TRP A 115 13.69 -0.33 2.19
CA TRP A 115 14.25 -0.26 3.55
C TRP A 115 14.96 -1.56 3.96
N PRO A 116 15.95 -1.48 4.86
CA PRO A 116 16.52 -2.61 5.57
C PRO A 116 15.44 -3.45 6.26
N LEU A 117 15.64 -4.77 6.28
CA LEU A 117 14.66 -5.71 6.83
C LEU A 117 14.41 -5.46 8.32
N GLU A 118 15.48 -5.22 9.06
CA GLU A 118 15.49 -5.05 10.51
C GLU A 118 14.72 -3.79 10.91
N MET A 119 14.87 -2.71 10.14
CA MET A 119 14.14 -1.46 10.35
C MET A 119 12.63 -1.64 10.13
N LEU A 120 12.25 -2.35 9.07
CA LEU A 120 10.85 -2.68 8.81
C LEU A 120 10.27 -3.56 9.93
N GLN A 121 10.98 -4.61 10.34
CA GLN A 121 10.52 -5.51 11.41
C GLN A 121 10.30 -4.77 12.74
N ARG A 122 11.18 -3.85 13.13
CA ARG A 122 10.99 -3.03 14.35
C ARG A 122 9.77 -2.10 14.28
N SER A 123 9.40 -1.69 13.07
CA SER A 123 8.28 -0.78 12.83
C SER A 123 6.93 -1.51 12.71
N LEU A 124 6.94 -2.85 12.64
CA LEU A 124 5.78 -3.69 12.47
C LEU A 124 5.38 -4.31 13.83
N PRO A 125 4.37 -3.77 14.53
CA PRO A 125 3.89 -4.35 15.78
C PRO A 125 3.17 -5.68 15.51
N ALA A 126 3.05 -6.53 16.54
CA ALA A 126 2.15 -7.67 16.45
C ALA A 126 0.72 -7.19 16.07
N PRO A 127 0.00 -7.89 15.18
CA PRO A 127 0.26 -9.23 14.65
C PRO A 127 0.90 -9.25 13.24
N TRP A 128 1.63 -8.21 12.86
CA TRP A 128 2.39 -8.19 11.60
C TRP A 128 3.62 -9.08 11.68
N GLN A 129 3.96 -9.75 10.59
CA GLN A 129 5.17 -10.56 10.47
C GLN A 129 5.80 -10.34 9.10
N LEU A 130 7.05 -9.89 9.05
CA LEU A 130 7.81 -9.74 7.81
C LEU A 130 8.91 -10.80 7.76
N ARG A 131 8.93 -11.56 6.67
CA ARG A 131 9.93 -12.59 6.38
C ARG A 131 10.67 -12.23 5.10
N GLU A 132 11.94 -12.58 5.06
CA GLU A 132 12.78 -12.45 3.87
C GLU A 132 13.50 -13.76 3.61
N SER A 133 13.56 -14.15 2.34
CA SER A 133 14.39 -15.25 1.87
C SER A 133 15.21 -14.82 0.67
N ARG A 134 16.32 -15.52 0.45
CA ARG A 134 17.24 -15.32 -0.67
C ARG A 134 17.52 -16.67 -1.29
N ALA A 135 17.53 -16.72 -2.61
CA ALA A 135 17.82 -17.93 -3.38
C ALA A 135 18.72 -17.56 -4.56
N GLU A 136 19.91 -18.14 -4.61
CA GLU A 136 20.95 -17.80 -5.60
C GLU A 136 21.19 -16.29 -5.67
N ASN A 137 20.66 -15.64 -6.71
CA ASN A 137 20.75 -14.20 -6.92
C ASN A 137 19.42 -13.47 -6.71
N THR A 138 18.35 -14.11 -6.27
CA THR A 138 17.02 -13.48 -6.08
C THR A 138 16.71 -13.22 -4.61
N ARG A 139 15.77 -12.32 -4.36
CA ARG A 139 15.27 -11.99 -3.03
C ARG A 139 13.74 -12.02 -3.03
N LEU A 140 13.16 -12.46 -1.92
CA LEU A 140 11.72 -12.47 -1.69
C LEU A 140 11.44 -11.88 -0.30
N ARG A 141 10.48 -10.95 -0.23
CA ARG A 141 9.88 -10.50 1.04
C ARG A 141 8.42 -10.88 1.08
N GLN A 142 7.96 -11.38 2.22
CA GLN A 142 6.57 -11.72 2.47
C GLN A 142 6.13 -11.09 3.79
N LEU A 143 5.13 -10.22 3.70
CA LEU A 143 4.49 -9.57 4.83
C LEU A 143 3.16 -10.26 5.12
N PHE A 144 2.94 -10.64 6.38
CA PHE A 144 1.74 -11.29 6.85
C PHE A 144 1.04 -10.43 7.92
N LEU A 145 -0.29 -10.50 7.96
CA LEU A 145 -1.11 -9.97 9.03
C LEU A 145 -1.95 -11.12 9.61
N ARG A 146 -1.74 -11.48 10.88
CA ARG A 146 -2.45 -12.60 11.54
C ARG A 146 -2.34 -13.93 10.76
N GLY A 147 -1.19 -14.17 10.13
CA GLY A 147 -0.92 -15.37 9.33
C GLY A 147 -1.39 -15.31 7.87
N THR A 148 -2.18 -14.32 7.48
CA THR A 148 -2.60 -14.12 6.08
C THR A 148 -1.55 -13.33 5.31
N LEU A 149 -1.16 -13.81 4.12
CA LEU A 149 -0.25 -13.08 3.24
C LEU A 149 -0.88 -11.75 2.81
N TYR A 150 -0.24 -10.66 3.20
CA TYR A 150 -0.70 -9.29 3.01
C TYR A 150 -0.03 -8.64 1.80
N THR A 151 1.30 -8.77 1.70
CA THR A 151 2.09 -8.27 0.56
C THR A 151 3.25 -9.20 0.28
N GLU A 152 3.54 -9.42 -0.99
CA GLU A 152 4.70 -10.17 -1.45
C GLU A 152 5.54 -9.30 -2.38
N VAL A 153 6.86 -9.34 -2.23
CA VAL A 153 7.81 -8.57 -3.05
C VAL A 153 8.89 -9.51 -3.56
N ARG A 154 8.94 -9.70 -4.88
CA ARG A 154 9.98 -10.45 -5.59
C ARG A 154 10.97 -9.49 -6.22
N TYR A 155 12.25 -9.78 -6.09
CA TYR A 155 13.34 -9.01 -6.68
C TYR A 155 14.10 -9.91 -7.66
N SER A 156 14.37 -9.41 -8.86
CA SER A 156 15.14 -10.16 -9.88
C SER A 156 16.61 -10.35 -9.49
N THR A 157 17.16 -9.47 -8.63
CA THR A 157 18.50 -9.58 -8.07
C THR A 157 18.52 -9.23 -6.56
N VAL A 158 19.53 -9.69 -5.81
CA VAL A 158 19.74 -9.32 -4.39
C VAL A 158 20.09 -7.84 -4.21
N ASP A 159 20.69 -7.20 -5.23
CA ASP A 159 20.93 -5.77 -5.26
C ASP A 159 19.64 -5.02 -5.61
N ILE A 160 18.95 -4.54 -4.57
CA ILE A 160 17.65 -3.86 -4.70
C ILE A 160 17.68 -2.63 -5.61
N TRP A 161 18.84 -2.01 -5.78
CA TRP A 161 18.95 -0.81 -6.61
C TRP A 161 18.99 -1.14 -8.10
N ARG A 162 19.35 -2.39 -8.45
CA ARG A 162 19.38 -2.92 -9.82
C ARG A 162 18.27 -3.93 -10.10
N ALA A 163 17.42 -4.21 -9.12
CA ALA A 163 16.35 -5.19 -9.25
C ALA A 163 15.18 -4.66 -10.07
N ASP A 164 14.67 -5.52 -10.95
CA ASP A 164 13.28 -5.46 -11.36
C ASP A 164 12.45 -6.04 -10.20
N VAL A 165 11.54 -5.22 -9.67
CA VAL A 165 10.76 -5.55 -8.47
C VAL A 165 9.31 -5.81 -8.87
N GLN A 166 8.75 -6.93 -8.40
CA GLN A 166 7.34 -7.27 -8.52
C GLN A 166 6.73 -7.30 -7.13
N LEU A 167 5.79 -6.39 -6.86
CA LEU A 167 5.07 -6.30 -5.61
C LEU A 167 3.60 -6.63 -5.83
N GLU A 168 3.08 -7.55 -5.05
CA GLU A 168 1.66 -7.93 -5.05
C GLU A 168 1.05 -7.64 -3.68
N GLN A 169 0.15 -6.68 -3.62
CA GLN A 169 -0.59 -6.34 -2.43
C GLN A 169 -1.94 -7.09 -2.49
N LYS A 170 -2.15 -8.02 -1.55
CA LYS A 170 -3.29 -8.97 -1.58
C LYS A 170 -4.60 -8.41 -1.04
N VAL A 171 -4.57 -7.49 -0.08
CA VAL A 171 -5.80 -7.04 0.63
C VAL A 171 -6.53 -5.89 -0.10
N LEU A 172 -5.78 -4.86 -0.50
CA LEU A 172 -6.18 -3.77 -1.41
C LEU A 172 -6.20 -4.13 -2.92
N ASP A 173 -5.86 -5.37 -3.32
CA ASP A 173 -6.01 -5.89 -4.69
C ASP A 173 -5.29 -5.07 -5.78
N TYR A 174 -3.99 -4.84 -5.63
CA TYR A 174 -3.15 -4.22 -6.68
C TYR A 174 -1.75 -4.84 -6.74
N GLY A 175 -1.10 -4.66 -7.90
CA GLY A 175 0.29 -5.01 -8.13
C GLY A 175 1.09 -3.83 -8.66
N LEU A 176 2.39 -3.84 -8.36
CA LEU A 176 3.38 -2.89 -8.88
C LEU A 176 4.53 -3.67 -9.52
N SER A 177 4.88 -3.34 -10.75
CA SER A 177 6.19 -3.65 -11.32
C SER A 177 7.04 -2.38 -11.29
N ILE A 178 8.22 -2.44 -10.68
CA ILE A 178 9.11 -1.27 -10.51
C ILE A 178 10.47 -1.62 -11.10
N ARG A 179 10.98 -0.74 -11.96
CA ARG A 179 12.34 -0.78 -12.50
C ARG A 179 12.99 0.58 -12.32
N ASN A 180 14.15 0.63 -11.68
CA ASN A 180 14.95 1.85 -11.63
C ASN A 180 15.58 2.13 -13.00
N LEU A 181 15.54 3.39 -13.45
CA LEU A 181 16.06 3.86 -14.73
C LEU A 181 17.47 4.44 -14.61
#